data_AF-A0A1B8HKT2-F1
#
_entry.id   AF-A0A1B8HKT2-F1
#
_cell.length_a   1.000
_cell.length_b   1.000
_cell.length_c   1.000
_cell.angle_alpha   90.00
_cell.angle_beta   90.00
_cell.angle_gamma   90.00
#
_symmetry.space_group_name_H-M   'P 1'
#
loop_
_entity.id
_entity.type
_entity.pdbx_description
1 polymer ?
#
loop_
_entity_poly.entity_id
_entity_poly.type
_entity_poly.pdbx_seq_one_letter_code
_entity_poly.pdbx_strand_id
1 'polypeptide(L)' 'MKQYGIEAERIGEVSIVTVSNGNLHATAECIGQVRRMSVTGRGNVRQIKTIAKIFQKTINA' A
#
# COMPACT_ATOMS: atom_id res chain seq x y z
N MET A 1 -14.13 2.89 -16.18
CA MET A 1 -13.20 3.41 -15.16
C MET A 1 -12.54 2.23 -14.46
N LYS A 2 -11.24 2.27 -14.18
CA LYS A 2 -10.61 1.24 -13.32
C LYS A 2 -11.05 1.51 -11.88
N GLN A 3 -11.68 0.53 -11.25
CA GLN A 3 -12.08 0.61 -9.85
C GLN A 3 -10.90 0.16 -8.98
N TYR A 4 -10.54 0.97 -8.00
CA TYR A 4 -9.50 0.66 -7.02
C TYR A 4 -10.18 0.56 -5.67
N GLY A 5 -10.01 -0.57 -4.98
CA GLY A 5 -10.38 -0.68 -3.57
C GLY A 5 -9.27 -0.02 -2.76
N ILE A 6 -9.62 1.01 -1.99
CA ILE A 6 -8.69 1.67 -1.07
C ILE A 6 -9.31 1.60 0.31
N GLU A 7 -8.63 0.91 1.22
CA GLU A 7 -9.00 0.79 2.62
C GLU A 7 -7.87 1.42 3.44
N ALA A 8 -8.23 2.32 4.34
CA ALA A 8 -7.28 2.97 5.23
C ALA A 8 -7.85 2.93 6.64
N GLU A 9 -7.07 2.41 7.57
CA GLU A 9 -7.43 2.28 8.97
C GLU A 9 -6.33 2.89 9.84
N ARG A 10 -6.73 3.60 10.88
CA ARG A 10 -5.81 4.15 11.88
C ARG A 10 -6.38 3.93 13.27
N ILE A 11 -5.64 3.21 14.10
CA ILE A 11 -5.98 2.96 15.51
C ILE A 11 -4.73 3.24 16.34
N GLY A 12 -4.73 4.35 17.07
CA GLY A 12 -3.59 4.77 17.90
C GLY A 12 -2.30 4.94 17.06
N GLU A 13 -1.27 4.15 17.40
CA GLU A 13 0.02 4.11 16.71
C GLU A 13 0.04 3.20 15.47
N VAL A 14 -1.07 2.53 15.18
CA VAL A 14 -1.23 1.67 14.01
C VAL A 14 -1.89 2.45 12.89
N SER A 15 -1.28 2.46 11.71
CA SER A 15 -1.85 2.95 10.45
C SER A 15 -1.64 1.91 9.36
N ILE A 16 -2.72 1.48 8.73
CA ILE A 16 -2.68 0.46 7.67
C ILE A 16 -3.41 1.03 6.45
N VAL A 17 -2.76 0.94 5.29
CA VAL A 17 -3.34 1.32 4.00
C VAL A 17 -3.24 0.15 3.06
N THR A 18 -4.38 -0.32 2.57
CA THR A 18 -4.49 -1.40 1.60
C THR A 18 -5.08 -0.88 0.30
N VAL A 19 -4.42 -1.18 -0.81
CA VAL A 19 -4.86 -0.84 -2.16
C VAL A 19 -4.98 -2.12 -2.97
N SER A 20 -6.14 -2.34 -3.57
CA SER A 20 -6.40 -3.48 -4.44
C SER A 20 -6.92 -3.04 -5.81
N ASN A 21 -6.45 -3.72 -6.86
CA ASN A 21 -6.97 -3.58 -8.22
C ASN A 21 -6.85 -4.92 -8.95
N GLY A 22 -7.95 -5.67 -9.03
CA GLY A 22 -7.97 -7.01 -9.60
C GLY A 22 -7.00 -7.92 -8.84
N ASN A 23 -6.02 -8.48 -9.57
CA ASN A 23 -5.00 -9.38 -9.02
C ASN A 23 -3.80 -8.67 -8.36
N LEU A 24 -3.85 -7.35 -8.22
CA LEU A 24 -2.80 -6.54 -7.60
C LEU A 24 -3.25 -6.09 -6.21
N HIS A 25 -2.45 -6.40 -5.20
CA HIS A 25 -2.67 -6.04 -3.80
C HIS A 25 -1.42 -5.37 -3.25
N ALA A 26 -1.59 -4.24 -2.58
CA ALA A 26 -0.52 -3.50 -1.96
C ALA A 26 -0.94 -3.06 -0.56
N THR A 27 -0.06 -3.23 0.42
CA THR A 27 -0.28 -2.86 1.81
C THR A 27 0.90 -2.06 2.33
N ALA A 28 0.60 -0.97 3.04
CA ALA A 28 1.55 -0.19 3.82
C ALA A 28 1.09 -0.15 5.27
N GLU A 29 1.96 -0.52 6.19
CA GLU A 29 1.69 -0.60 7.62
C GLU A 29 2.72 0.23 8.38
N CYS A 30 2.25 1.06 9.29
CA CYS A 30 3.05 1.75 10.28
C CYS A 30 2.51 1.37 11.65
N ILE A 31 3.35 0.74 12.49
CA ILE A 31 3.02 0.31 13.84
C ILE A 31 4.10 0.86 14.77
N GLY A 32 3.82 2.00 15.41
CA GLY A 32 4.83 2.73 16.20
C GLY A 32 6.03 3.12 15.33
N GLN A 33 7.20 2.53 15.63
CA GLN A 33 8.45 2.74 14.87
C GLN A 33 8.63 1.74 13.70
N VAL A 34 7.82 0.68 13.64
CA VAL A 34 7.93 -0.34 12.62
C VAL A 34 7.15 0.10 11.38
N ARG A 35 7.82 0.05 10.23
CA ARG A 35 7.29 0.43 8.93
C ARG A 35 7.43 -0.76 7.98
N ARG A 36 6.31 -1.27 7.46
CA ARG A 36 6.27 -2.43 6.57
C ARG A 36 5.52 -2.08 5.29
N MET A 37 6.02 -2.58 4.17
CA MET A 37 5.39 -2.47 2.88
C MET A 37 5.39 -3.82 2.17
N SER A 38 4.28 -4.19 1.56
CA SER A 38 4.17 -5.36 0.71
C SER A 38 3.38 -5.04 -0.55
N VAL A 39 3.87 -5.47 -1.70
CA VAL A 39 3.12 -5.41 -2.96
C VAL A 39 3.17 -6.80 -3.59
N THR A 40 2.00 -7.38 -3.83
CA THR A 40 1.84 -8.73 -4.37
C THR A 40 0.84 -8.72 -5.51
N GLY A 41 1.01 -9.63 -6.47
CA GLY A 41 0.05 -9.78 -7.55
C GLY A 41 0.66 -10.09 -8.91
N ARG A 42 -0.22 -10.49 -9.84
CA ARG A 42 0.11 -10.59 -11.27
C ARG A 42 -0.44 -9.37 -11.98
N GLY A 43 0.44 -8.62 -12.64
CA GLY A 43 0.05 -7.39 -13.34
C GLY A 43 1.24 -6.66 -13.95
N ASN A 44 0.99 -5.45 -14.42
CA ASN A 44 2.03 -4.63 -15.04
C ASN A 44 3.06 -4.20 -13.98
N VAL A 45 4.32 -4.60 -14.17
CA VAL A 45 5.46 -4.26 -13.29
C VAL A 45 5.58 -2.76 -13.03
N ARG A 46 5.19 -1.92 -13.99
CA ARG A 46 5.20 -0.46 -13.83
C ARG A 46 4.19 0.01 -12.78
N GLN A 47 3.00 -0.59 -12.72
CA GLN A 47 1.99 -0.26 -11.72
C GLN A 47 2.49 -0.64 -10.31
N ILE A 48 3.07 -1.84 -10.17
CA ILE A 48 3.68 -2.31 -8.92
C ILE A 48 4.77 -1.33 -8.44
N LYS A 49 5.68 -0.93 -9.34
CA LYS A 49 6.75 0.04 -9.01
C LYS A 49 6.20 1.41 -8.61
N THR A 50 5.16 1.89 -9.28
CA THR A 50 4.53 3.17 -8.94
C THR A 50 3.92 3.13 -7.55
N ILE A 51 3.18 2.07 -7.21
CA ILE A 51 2.57 1.92 -5.87
C ILE A 51 3.65 1.84 -4.79
N ALA A 52 4.68 1.01 -5.00
CA ALA A 52 5.80 0.91 -4.06
C ALA A 52 6.50 2.27 -3.85
N LYS A 53 6.67 3.07 -4.91
CA LYS A 53 7.27 4.40 -4.82
C LYS A 53 6.41 5.39 -4.03
N ILE A 54 5.08 5.33 -4.17
CA ILE A 54 4.15 6.17 -3.41
C ILE A 54 4.20 5.77 -1.93
N PHE A 55 4.07 4.48 -1.64
CA PHE A 55 4.13 3.97 -0.27
C PHE A 55 5.46 4.28 0.42
N GLN A 56 6.60 4.15 -0.28
CA GLN A 56 7.90 4.54 0.27
C GLN A 56 7.94 6.01 0.69
N LYS A 57 7.30 6.92 -0.07
CA LYS A 57 7.21 8.33 0.31
C LYS A 57 6.31 8.51 1.53
N THR A 58 5.17 7.86 1.57
CA THR A 58 4.23 7.97 2.69
C THR A 58 4.81 7.42 3.99
N ILE A 59 5.55 6.32 3.90
CA ILE A 59 6.22 5.71 5.04
C ILE A 59 7.37 6.57 5.56
N ASN A 60 8.12 7.26 4.68
CA ASN A 60 9.30 8.05 5.07
C ASN A 60 9.01 9.54 5.34
N ALA A 61 7.82 10.03 5.03
CA ALA A 61 7.37 11.37 5.40
C ALA A 61 7.10 11.47 6.91
#